data_AF-A0A2A4N1T3-F1
#
_entry.id   AF-A0A2A4N1T3-F1
#
_cell.length_a   1.000
_cell.length_b   1.000
_cell.length_c   1.000
_cell.angle_alpha   90.00
_cell.angle_beta   90.00
_cell.angle_gamma   90.00
#
_symmetry.space_group_name_H-M   'P 1'
#
loop_
_entity.id
_entity.type
_entity.pdbx_description
1 polymer ?
#
loop_
_entity_poly.entity_id
_entity_poly.type
_entity_poly.pdbx_seq_one_letter_code
_entity_poly.pdbx_strand_id
1 'polypeptide(L)'
;RTWLKRDELTDELFDILDAIGKGFSFTEIIWDTSQGQWMPDRLEWRDPRWFRFARHDLATPLMLGENGQEEPLPGFKFIFARMKAKSGLPLRSGIARVAAWTYMFKKFTERDWAIFTQTYGQPLRVGKYGAGASEEDRDKLFMAVANIAGDCAAIVPESMMIEFVETSNVGASTNLYKERADWLDQQTSKLVLGQTATTDAVTGGLGSGKEHRQVQEDIERADARAISAILNRDLIRPWVDLEYGPQKVYPRLIMARPEQEDLASFSAAIAPLINVGLRVKESEVLAKFGLSEPNEEDRVLGNSVPELPPEPPNDAGSTEEAGSGSKIKYQSAPIKYPEPNSGGKAALNAQEALTGRTGDRPPEDILADRLEIEAGPAMGDMIGQIEVMLAASGSLEEFADMLRAGFGDLNAEDLAGIMAMAMTGAELGGISAVEDEAGG
;
A
#
# COMPACT_ATOMS: atom_id res chain seq x y z
N ARG A 1 30.72 -5.70 -15.42
CA ARG A 1 29.93 -6.38 -14.36
C ARG A 1 30.47 -6.10 -12.95
N THR A 2 31.79 -6.09 -12.74
CA THR A 2 32.40 -5.81 -11.43
C THR A 2 32.00 -4.47 -10.83
N TRP A 3 31.92 -3.41 -11.64
CA TRP A 3 31.50 -2.08 -11.19
C TRP A 3 30.13 -2.04 -10.50
N LEU A 4 29.17 -2.85 -10.98
CA LEU A 4 27.81 -2.91 -10.42
C LEU A 4 27.74 -3.55 -9.04
N LYS A 5 28.85 -4.15 -8.55
CA LYS A 5 28.91 -4.81 -7.24
C LYS A 5 29.49 -3.90 -6.14
N ARG A 6 29.68 -2.62 -6.41
CA ARG A 6 30.15 -1.64 -5.42
C ARG A 6 29.06 -1.36 -4.40
N ASP A 7 29.43 -1.36 -3.13
CA ASP A 7 28.51 -1.06 -2.03
C ASP A 7 28.09 0.42 -2.05
N GLU A 8 28.99 1.33 -2.48
CA GLU A 8 28.68 2.77 -2.55
C GLU A 8 27.63 3.09 -3.61
N LEU A 9 27.43 2.20 -4.61
CA LEU A 9 26.47 2.42 -5.68
C LEU A 9 25.05 2.57 -5.13
N THR A 10 24.72 1.95 -4.00
CA THR A 10 23.39 2.11 -3.38
C THR A 10 23.15 3.56 -2.93
N ASP A 11 24.13 4.20 -2.31
CA ASP A 11 24.03 5.61 -1.88
C ASP A 11 24.03 6.55 -3.10
N GLU A 12 24.85 6.26 -4.11
CA GLU A 12 24.88 7.02 -5.36
C GLU A 12 23.55 6.97 -6.12
N LEU A 13 22.88 5.80 -6.12
CA LEU A 13 21.54 5.65 -6.70
C LEU A 13 20.48 6.40 -5.89
N PHE A 14 20.61 6.44 -4.56
CA PHE A 14 19.74 7.25 -3.70
C PHE A 14 19.85 8.74 -4.03
N ASP A 15 21.06 9.24 -4.26
CA ASP A 15 21.30 10.64 -4.67
C ASP A 15 20.70 10.98 -6.04
N ILE A 16 20.69 10.03 -6.96
CA ILE A 16 20.01 10.18 -8.27
C ILE A 16 18.49 10.20 -8.08
N LEU A 17 17.98 9.35 -7.17
CA LEU A 17 16.55 9.21 -6.85
C LEU A 17 15.92 10.42 -6.14
N ASP A 18 16.74 11.32 -5.58
CA ASP A 18 16.31 12.63 -5.09
C ASP A 18 15.51 13.43 -6.16
N ALA A 19 15.69 13.08 -7.45
CA ALA A 19 14.89 13.57 -8.57
C ALA A 19 13.38 13.28 -8.45
N ILE A 20 12.94 12.24 -7.72
CA ILE A 20 11.51 11.98 -7.49
C ILE A 20 10.86 13.14 -6.72
N GLY A 21 11.52 13.56 -5.63
CA GLY A 21 11.04 14.64 -4.78
C GLY A 21 11.13 15.99 -5.47
N LYS A 22 12.32 16.34 -5.97
CA LYS A 22 12.63 17.67 -6.52
C LYS A 22 12.22 17.84 -7.99
N GLY A 23 12.04 16.74 -8.71
CA GLY A 23 11.77 16.68 -10.16
C GLY A 23 13.04 16.51 -11.00
N PHE A 24 14.21 16.84 -10.44
CA PHE A 24 15.50 16.61 -11.06
C PHE A 24 16.62 16.44 -10.01
N SER A 25 17.70 15.76 -10.41
CA SER A 25 18.95 15.63 -9.64
C SER A 25 20.16 15.73 -10.57
N PHE A 26 21.29 16.17 -10.02
CA PHE A 26 22.57 16.26 -10.73
C PHE A 26 23.62 15.43 -10.00
N THR A 27 24.24 14.52 -10.74
CA THR A 27 25.32 13.68 -10.23
C THR A 27 26.50 13.76 -11.19
N GLU A 28 27.66 14.11 -10.68
CA GLU A 28 28.91 14.16 -11.45
C GLU A 28 29.51 12.76 -11.56
N ILE A 29 29.93 12.38 -12.77
CA ILE A 29 30.67 11.15 -13.02
C ILE A 29 32.15 11.47 -12.85
N ILE A 30 32.76 10.91 -11.81
CA ILE A 30 34.20 10.96 -11.63
C ILE A 30 34.81 9.78 -12.37
N TRP A 31 35.56 10.09 -13.42
CA TRP A 31 36.22 9.10 -14.26
C TRP A 31 37.64 8.82 -13.74
N ASP A 32 37.96 7.54 -13.57
CA ASP A 32 39.33 7.05 -13.45
C ASP A 32 39.90 6.75 -14.84
N THR A 33 41.02 7.39 -15.14
CA THR A 33 41.80 7.24 -16.38
C THR A 33 43.21 6.71 -16.16
N SER A 34 43.49 6.16 -14.98
CA SER A 34 44.82 5.78 -14.51
C SER A 34 45.56 4.78 -15.39
N GLN A 35 44.86 3.88 -16.07
CA GLN A 35 45.46 2.86 -16.96
C GLN A 35 45.12 3.11 -18.44
N GLY A 36 44.69 4.33 -18.80
CA GLY A 36 44.32 4.71 -20.16
C GLY A 36 42.92 4.26 -20.60
N GLN A 37 42.17 3.60 -19.71
CA GLN A 37 40.75 3.29 -19.85
C GLN A 37 39.88 4.43 -19.30
N TRP A 38 38.63 4.53 -19.72
CA TRP A 38 37.64 5.34 -19.04
C TRP A 38 36.78 4.45 -18.14
N MET A 39 36.90 4.63 -16.83
CA MET A 39 36.13 3.88 -15.84
C MET A 39 35.40 4.84 -14.90
N PRO A 40 34.09 4.69 -14.66
CA PRO A 40 33.43 5.49 -13.64
C PRO A 40 33.93 5.03 -12.25
N ASP A 41 34.67 5.88 -11.54
CA ASP A 41 35.20 5.59 -10.21
C ASP A 41 34.16 5.86 -9.13
N ARG A 42 33.46 6.99 -9.21
CA ARG A 42 32.37 7.35 -8.28
C ARG A 42 31.37 8.29 -8.94
N LEU A 43 30.16 8.29 -8.42
CA LEU A 43 29.10 9.20 -8.82
C LEU A 43 28.86 10.18 -7.66
N GLU A 44 29.24 11.43 -7.83
CA GLU A 44 29.19 12.41 -6.75
C GLU A 44 27.97 13.32 -6.91
N TRP A 45 27.10 13.37 -5.91
CA TRP A 45 25.99 14.31 -5.90
C TRP A 45 26.48 15.76 -5.91
N ARG A 46 25.85 16.60 -6.74
CA ARG A 46 26.14 18.03 -6.81
C ARG A 46 24.93 18.86 -6.44
N ASP A 47 25.17 19.92 -5.68
CA ASP A 47 24.11 20.83 -5.25
C ASP A 47 23.42 21.46 -6.48
N PRO A 48 22.09 21.33 -6.61
CA PRO A 48 21.31 21.96 -7.68
C PRO A 48 21.55 23.46 -7.85
N ARG A 49 22.03 24.18 -6.82
CA ARG A 49 22.38 25.61 -6.88
C ARG A 49 23.48 25.94 -7.88
N TRP A 50 24.32 24.96 -8.25
CA TRP A 50 25.37 25.14 -9.25
C TRP A 50 24.83 25.08 -10.69
N PHE A 51 23.55 24.77 -10.84
CA PHE A 51 22.91 24.59 -12.13
C PHE A 51 21.71 25.52 -12.29
N ARG A 52 21.40 25.86 -13.54
CA ARG A 52 20.22 26.63 -13.92
C ARG A 52 19.65 26.08 -15.23
N PHE A 53 18.38 26.32 -15.49
CA PHE A 53 17.80 26.01 -16.79
C PHE A 53 17.92 27.21 -17.75
N ALA A 54 18.20 26.94 -19.02
CA ALA A 54 18.29 27.96 -20.05
C ALA A 54 17.00 28.79 -20.12
N ARG A 55 17.12 30.12 -20.26
CA ARG A 55 15.99 31.04 -20.12
C ARG A 55 14.91 30.90 -21.20
N HIS A 56 15.27 30.36 -22.37
CA HIS A 56 14.37 30.27 -23.52
C HIS A 56 13.39 29.09 -23.42
N ASP A 57 13.80 27.97 -22.83
CA ASP A 57 12.99 26.75 -22.71
C ASP A 57 12.67 26.35 -21.26
N LEU A 58 13.43 26.89 -20.29
CA LEU A 58 13.38 26.53 -18.88
C LEU A 58 13.49 25.02 -18.63
N ALA A 59 14.20 24.31 -19.54
CA ALA A 59 14.32 22.86 -19.52
C ALA A 59 15.74 22.35 -19.78
N THR A 60 16.55 23.05 -20.57
CA THR A 60 17.93 22.66 -20.85
C THR A 60 18.84 23.04 -19.68
N PRO A 61 19.55 22.08 -19.05
CA PRO A 61 20.41 22.37 -17.91
C PRO A 61 21.72 23.06 -18.35
N LEU A 62 22.12 24.08 -17.59
CA LEU A 62 23.35 24.85 -17.72
C LEU A 62 24.06 24.87 -16.36
N MET A 63 25.38 24.94 -16.39
CA MET A 63 26.22 25.13 -15.21
C MET A 63 26.44 26.62 -14.96
N LEU A 64 26.57 27.01 -13.69
CA LEU A 64 27.04 28.33 -13.30
C LEU A 64 28.54 28.26 -13.02
N GLY A 65 29.34 28.98 -13.81
CA GLY A 65 30.78 29.13 -13.58
C GLY A 65 31.08 29.97 -12.33
N GLU A 66 32.35 30.08 -11.95
CA GLU A 66 32.80 30.80 -10.73
C GLU A 66 32.36 32.28 -10.71
N ASN A 67 32.23 32.90 -11.89
CA ASN A 67 31.78 34.28 -12.04
C ASN A 67 30.25 34.41 -12.20
N GLY A 68 29.49 33.32 -12.02
CA GLY A 68 28.05 33.26 -12.22
C GLY A 68 27.59 33.28 -13.68
N GLN A 69 28.50 33.07 -14.63
CA GLN A 69 28.19 32.96 -16.05
C GLN A 69 27.53 31.60 -16.36
N GLU A 70 26.56 31.61 -17.27
CA GLU A 70 25.83 30.42 -17.70
C GLU A 70 26.65 29.70 -18.78
N GLU A 71 27.10 28.47 -18.48
CA GLU A 71 27.92 27.64 -19.37
C GLU A 71 27.20 26.33 -19.70
N PRO A 72 27.38 25.76 -20.91
CA PRO A 72 26.85 24.44 -21.22
C PRO A 72 27.49 23.38 -20.34
N LEU A 73 26.73 22.33 -20.02
CA LEU A 73 27.29 21.20 -19.27
C LEU A 73 28.47 20.57 -20.04
N PRO A 74 29.62 20.35 -19.38
CA PRO A 74 30.70 19.56 -19.96
C PRO A 74 30.20 18.19 -20.41
N GLY A 75 30.57 17.80 -21.63
CA GLY A 75 30.17 16.52 -22.21
C GLY A 75 30.61 15.33 -21.34
N PHE A 76 29.74 14.34 -21.20
CA PHE A 76 30.01 13.08 -20.48
C PHE A 76 30.42 13.22 -19.01
N LYS A 77 30.17 14.39 -18.40
CA LYS A 77 30.58 14.67 -17.01
C LYS A 77 29.44 14.55 -16.01
N PHE A 78 28.19 14.73 -16.43
CA PHE A 78 27.04 14.77 -15.52
C PHE A 78 25.93 13.83 -15.95
N ILE A 79 25.30 13.21 -14.95
CA ILE A 79 24.01 12.55 -15.03
C ILE A 79 22.96 13.58 -14.66
N PHE A 80 22.08 13.90 -15.60
CA PHE A 80 20.94 14.78 -15.38
C PHE A 80 19.67 13.94 -15.23
N ALA A 81 19.38 13.56 -13.99
CA ALA A 81 18.22 12.76 -13.67
C ALA A 81 16.97 13.63 -13.71
N ARG A 82 16.03 13.35 -14.62
CA ARG A 82 14.73 14.03 -14.70
C ARG A 82 13.62 13.00 -14.57
N MET A 83 12.96 12.98 -13.42
CA MET A 83 11.82 12.11 -13.13
C MET A 83 10.53 12.94 -13.14
N LYS A 84 9.58 12.55 -13.98
CA LYS A 84 8.38 13.34 -14.26
C LYS A 84 7.17 12.75 -13.55
N ALA A 85 6.67 13.39 -12.49
CA ALA A 85 5.33 13.11 -11.96
C ALA A 85 4.23 13.79 -12.81
N LYS A 86 4.57 14.85 -13.55
CA LYS A 86 3.68 15.51 -14.50
C LYS A 86 4.42 16.11 -15.69
N SER A 87 3.68 16.34 -16.77
CA SER A 87 4.14 17.08 -17.94
C SER A 87 4.42 18.55 -17.63
N GLY A 88 5.43 19.12 -18.28
CA GLY A 88 5.83 20.53 -18.15
C GLY A 88 7.29 20.71 -17.75
N LEU A 89 7.57 21.83 -17.07
CA LEU A 89 8.92 22.24 -16.66
C LEU A 89 9.55 21.25 -15.65
N PRO A 90 10.84 20.90 -15.79
CA PRO A 90 11.53 20.00 -14.85
C PRO A 90 11.38 20.43 -13.38
N LEU A 91 11.50 21.73 -13.11
CA LEU A 91 11.39 22.31 -11.76
C LEU A 91 9.99 22.11 -11.12
N ARG A 92 8.96 21.81 -11.92
CA ARG A 92 7.59 21.58 -11.44
C ARG A 92 7.21 20.11 -11.44
N SER A 93 8.10 19.22 -11.84
CA SER A 93 7.80 17.80 -12.05
C SER A 93 7.91 16.93 -10.79
N GLY A 94 8.50 17.42 -9.70
CA GLY A 94 8.69 16.66 -8.46
C GLY A 94 7.46 16.63 -7.54
N ILE A 95 7.32 15.55 -6.78
CA ILE A 95 6.18 15.34 -5.86
C ILE A 95 6.26 16.18 -4.58
N ALA A 96 7.46 16.62 -4.17
CA ALA A 96 7.65 17.39 -2.94
C ALA A 96 6.87 18.70 -2.94
N ARG A 97 6.60 19.28 -4.13
CA ARG A 97 5.79 20.48 -4.26
C ARG A 97 4.34 20.27 -3.80
N VAL A 98 3.77 19.11 -4.10
CA VAL A 98 2.40 18.78 -3.69
C VAL A 98 2.40 18.43 -2.20
N ALA A 99 3.38 17.64 -1.76
CA ALA A 99 3.57 17.28 -0.35
C ALA A 99 3.84 18.48 0.57
N ALA A 100 4.39 19.58 0.05
CA ALA A 100 4.65 20.78 0.85
C ALA A 100 3.38 21.36 1.48
N TRP A 101 2.24 21.28 0.78
CA TRP A 101 0.96 21.77 1.29
C TRP A 101 0.44 20.92 2.44
N THR A 102 0.47 19.59 2.29
CA THR A 102 0.04 18.65 3.34
C THR A 102 0.93 18.79 4.56
N TYR A 103 2.26 18.88 4.37
CA TYR A 103 3.22 19.15 5.42
C TYR A 103 2.93 20.46 6.16
N MET A 104 2.74 21.57 5.43
CA MET A 104 2.46 22.87 6.04
C MET A 104 1.17 22.87 6.86
N PHE A 105 0.08 22.34 6.32
CA PHE A 105 -1.19 22.26 7.04
C PHE A 105 -1.10 21.36 8.27
N LYS A 106 -0.31 20.29 8.21
CA LYS A 106 -0.05 19.42 9.35
C LYS A 106 0.70 20.17 10.44
N LYS A 107 1.78 20.90 10.10
CA LYS A 107 2.56 21.67 11.06
C LYS A 107 1.76 22.79 11.73
N PHE A 108 0.84 23.44 11.03
CA PHE A 108 -0.08 24.38 11.67
C PHE A 108 -1.03 23.67 12.64
N THR A 109 -1.56 22.51 12.26
CA THR A 109 -2.44 21.70 13.11
C THR A 109 -1.71 21.21 14.37
N GLU A 110 -0.49 20.70 14.25
CA GLU A 110 0.34 20.29 15.38
C GLU A 110 0.66 21.45 16.33
N ARG A 111 1.00 22.62 15.79
CA ARG A 111 1.24 23.83 16.59
C ARG A 111 0.00 24.24 17.37
N ASP A 112 -1.15 24.29 16.70
CA ASP A 112 -2.40 24.70 17.34
C ASP A 112 -2.84 23.66 18.38
N TRP A 113 -2.58 22.37 18.13
CA TRP A 113 -2.80 21.31 19.11
C TRP A 113 -1.89 21.44 20.34
N ALA A 114 -0.62 21.82 20.15
CA ALA A 114 0.30 22.08 21.25
C ALA A 114 -0.16 23.28 22.11
N ILE A 115 -0.65 24.36 21.49
CA ILE A 115 -1.20 25.53 22.20
C ILE A 115 -2.47 25.13 22.96
N PHE A 116 -3.36 24.36 22.31
CA PHE A 116 -4.59 23.87 22.92
C PHE A 116 -4.29 22.99 24.14
N THR A 117 -3.39 22.01 24.01
CA THR A 117 -2.99 21.13 25.12
C THR A 117 -2.30 21.89 26.24
N GLN A 118 -1.53 22.94 25.95
CA GLN A 118 -0.96 23.80 26.98
C GLN A 118 -2.02 24.61 27.74
N THR A 119 -3.04 25.10 27.03
CA THR A 119 -4.06 26.02 27.61
C THR A 119 -5.16 25.25 28.35
N TYR A 120 -5.62 24.13 27.78
CA TYR A 120 -6.75 23.35 28.29
C TYR A 120 -6.32 22.03 28.95
N GLY A 121 -5.05 21.64 28.86
CA GLY A 121 -4.52 20.45 29.54
C GLY A 121 -4.39 20.60 31.05
N GLN A 122 -4.46 21.84 31.56
CA GLN A 122 -4.50 22.13 32.99
C GLN A 122 -5.75 22.96 33.32
N PRO A 123 -6.71 22.43 34.09
CA PRO A 123 -7.88 23.21 34.48
C PRO A 123 -7.46 24.35 35.42
N LEU A 124 -7.83 25.59 35.06
CA LEU A 124 -7.70 26.75 35.93
C LEU A 124 -8.66 26.62 37.11
N ARG A 125 -8.14 26.77 38.33
CA ARG A 125 -8.94 26.70 39.55
C ARG A 125 -9.15 28.10 40.09
N VAL A 126 -10.42 28.53 40.14
CA VAL A 126 -10.80 29.87 40.58
C VAL A 126 -11.57 29.78 41.89
N GLY A 127 -10.97 30.29 42.97
CA GLY A 127 -11.62 30.45 44.27
C GLY A 127 -12.48 31.73 44.28
N LYS A 128 -13.74 31.61 44.67
CA LYS A 128 -14.68 32.74 44.79
C LYS A 128 -14.78 33.17 46.25
N TYR A 129 -14.74 34.48 46.52
CA TYR A 129 -14.99 35.02 47.85
C TYR A 129 -16.00 36.18 47.82
N GLY A 130 -16.83 36.25 48.85
CA GLY A 130 -17.88 37.27 48.99
C GLY A 130 -17.35 38.60 49.55
N ALA A 131 -18.15 39.66 49.41
CA ALA A 131 -17.78 41.03 49.79
C ALA A 131 -17.47 41.23 51.30
N GLY A 132 -17.85 40.26 52.16
CA GLY A 132 -17.57 40.27 53.60
C GLY A 132 -16.36 39.44 54.03
N ALA A 133 -15.58 38.84 53.12
CA ALA A 133 -14.45 37.99 53.48
C ALA A 133 -13.27 38.81 54.05
N SER A 134 -12.78 38.42 55.23
CA SER A 134 -11.63 39.01 55.88
C SER A 134 -10.33 38.72 55.11
N GLU A 135 -9.25 39.47 55.38
CA GLU A 135 -7.95 39.26 54.73
C GLU A 135 -7.37 37.88 55.05
N GLU A 136 -7.51 37.40 56.30
CA GLU A 136 -7.11 36.05 56.70
C GLU A 136 -7.88 34.94 55.96
N ASP A 137 -9.17 35.15 55.66
CA ASP A 137 -9.98 34.16 54.94
C ASP A 137 -9.60 34.10 53.46
N ARG A 138 -9.18 35.22 52.87
CA ARG A 138 -8.67 35.28 51.49
C ARG A 138 -7.33 34.56 51.37
N ASP A 139 -6.44 34.74 52.33
CA ASP A 139 -5.14 34.07 52.35
C ASP A 139 -5.29 32.56 52.54
N LYS A 140 -6.19 32.12 53.44
CA LYS A 140 -6.52 30.69 53.60
C LYS A 140 -7.13 30.10 52.33
N LEU A 141 -8.01 30.83 51.66
CA LEU A 141 -8.60 30.40 50.38
C LEU A 141 -7.54 30.31 49.28
N PHE A 142 -6.66 31.29 49.17
CA PHE A 142 -5.56 31.26 48.20
C PHE A 142 -4.62 30.09 48.47
N MET A 143 -4.21 29.88 49.72
CA MET A 143 -3.41 28.72 50.11
C MET A 143 -4.12 27.40 49.81
N ALA A 144 -5.44 27.30 50.02
CA ALA A 144 -6.20 26.10 49.71
C ALA A 144 -6.24 25.84 48.19
N VAL A 145 -6.50 26.86 47.38
CA VAL A 145 -6.56 26.72 45.91
C VAL A 145 -5.16 26.42 45.34
N ALA A 146 -4.11 27.02 45.88
CA ALA A 146 -2.72 26.78 45.47
C ALA A 146 -2.19 25.38 45.86
N ASN A 147 -2.57 24.85 47.03
CA ASN A 147 -2.09 23.54 47.51
C ASN A 147 -2.82 22.33 46.88
N ILE A 148 -3.95 22.52 46.21
CA ILE A 148 -4.74 21.42 45.63
C ILE A 148 -4.08 20.82 44.38
N ALA A 149 -3.31 21.59 43.60
CA ALA A 149 -2.34 21.12 42.58
C ALA A 149 -1.80 22.29 41.75
N GLY A 150 -0.46 22.47 41.77
CA GLY A 150 0.40 23.12 40.76
C GLY A 150 -0.05 24.44 40.10
N ASP A 151 0.65 25.53 40.44
CA ASP A 151 0.90 26.82 39.75
C ASP A 151 -0.23 27.61 39.04
N CYS A 152 -1.45 27.09 38.86
CA CYS A 152 -2.56 27.75 38.17
C CYS A 152 -3.78 27.97 39.11
N ALA A 153 -3.58 28.77 40.16
CA ALA A 153 -4.59 29.15 41.14
C ALA A 153 -4.88 30.65 41.11
N ALA A 154 -6.17 31.04 41.05
CA ALA A 154 -6.59 32.43 41.15
C ALA A 154 -7.74 32.59 42.16
N ILE A 155 -7.77 33.71 42.88
CA ILE A 155 -8.92 34.12 43.70
C ILE A 155 -9.53 35.39 43.12
N VAL A 156 -10.87 35.43 43.01
CA VAL A 156 -11.59 36.61 42.50
C VAL A 156 -12.79 36.94 43.39
N PRO A 157 -13.07 38.24 43.63
CA PRO A 157 -14.34 38.63 44.23
C PRO A 157 -15.50 38.18 43.37
N GLU A 158 -16.59 37.74 44.00
CA GLU A 158 -17.80 37.31 43.28
C GLU A 158 -18.38 38.41 42.38
N SER A 159 -18.17 39.68 42.72
CA SER A 159 -18.60 40.85 41.94
C SER A 159 -17.76 41.12 40.67
N MET A 160 -16.61 40.46 40.49
CA MET A 160 -15.74 40.59 39.31
C MET A 160 -15.74 39.34 38.43
N MET A 161 -16.75 38.47 38.58
CA MET A 161 -16.87 37.25 37.79
C MET A 161 -17.12 37.59 36.31
N ILE A 162 -16.18 37.17 35.45
CA ILE A 162 -16.37 37.16 34.00
C ILE A 162 -16.73 35.73 33.63
N GLU A 163 -17.97 35.51 33.19
CA GLU A 163 -18.43 34.22 32.68
C GLU A 163 -17.96 34.08 31.23
N PHE A 164 -17.05 33.15 30.98
CA PHE A 164 -16.74 32.75 29.61
C PHE A 164 -17.91 31.90 29.10
N VAL A 165 -18.51 32.31 27.99
CA VAL A 165 -19.53 31.50 27.30
C VAL A 165 -18.81 30.30 26.67
N GLU A 166 -18.66 29.23 27.44
CA GLU A 166 -18.09 27.98 26.96
C GLU A 166 -19.06 27.31 25.99
N THR A 167 -18.57 26.95 24.81
CA THR A 167 -19.29 26.02 23.93
C THR A 167 -19.09 24.63 24.52
N SER A 168 -20.18 23.97 24.90
CA SER A 168 -20.22 22.74 25.73
C SER A 168 -19.54 21.49 25.13
N ASN A 169 -18.71 21.62 24.10
CA ASN A 169 -18.20 20.51 23.28
C ASN A 169 -16.67 20.50 23.11
N VAL A 170 -15.92 20.89 24.15
CA VAL A 170 -14.44 20.90 24.16
C VAL A 170 -13.82 19.50 23.99
N GLY A 171 -14.55 18.44 24.36
CA GLY A 171 -14.10 17.05 24.25
C GLY A 171 -13.87 16.57 22.81
N ALA A 172 -14.65 17.07 21.85
CA ALA A 172 -14.48 16.75 20.42
C ALA A 172 -13.27 17.47 19.78
N SER A 173 -12.80 18.56 20.38
CA SER A 173 -11.75 19.41 19.79
C SER A 173 -10.37 18.75 19.81
N THR A 174 -10.04 17.95 20.84
CA THR A 174 -8.73 17.31 20.95
C THR A 174 -8.52 16.22 19.88
N ASN A 175 -9.56 15.40 19.64
CA ASN A 175 -9.53 14.35 18.62
C ASN A 175 -9.50 14.94 17.21
N LEU A 176 -10.19 16.05 16.97
CA LEU A 176 -10.21 16.73 15.67
C LEU A 176 -8.80 17.11 15.17
N TYR A 177 -7.93 17.58 16.07
CA TYR A 177 -6.54 17.90 15.70
C TYR A 177 -5.78 16.66 15.23
N LYS A 178 -5.91 15.54 15.97
CA LYS A 178 -5.28 14.27 15.62
C LYS A 178 -5.84 13.72 14.31
N GLU A 179 -7.17 13.65 14.16
CA GLU A 179 -7.83 13.17 12.95
C GLU A 179 -7.43 13.98 11.71
N ARG A 180 -7.34 15.31 11.84
CA ARG A 180 -6.87 16.17 10.76
C ARG A 180 -5.40 15.90 10.40
N ALA A 181 -4.54 15.71 11.40
CA ALA A 181 -3.13 15.39 11.17
C ALA A 181 -2.99 14.01 10.48
N ASP A 182 -3.71 13.00 10.97
CA ASP A 182 -3.73 11.64 10.40
C ASP A 182 -4.27 11.66 8.96
N TRP A 183 -5.32 12.44 8.68
CA TRP A 183 -5.85 12.60 7.32
C TRP A 183 -4.82 13.20 6.36
N LEU A 184 -4.05 14.21 6.81
CA LEU A 184 -2.99 14.83 6.00
C LEU A 184 -1.80 13.88 5.76
N ASP A 185 -1.47 13.05 6.74
CA ASP A 185 -0.47 11.99 6.58
C ASP A 185 -0.93 10.95 5.56
N GLN A 186 -2.18 10.52 5.63
CA GLN A 186 -2.77 9.61 4.63
C GLN A 186 -2.74 10.19 3.21
N GLN A 187 -3.00 11.49 3.02
CA GLN A 187 -2.85 12.12 1.69
C GLN A 187 -1.40 12.07 1.20
N THR A 188 -0.44 12.23 2.10
CA THR A 188 1.00 12.14 1.77
C THR A 188 1.40 10.71 1.43
N SER A 189 0.89 9.71 2.16
CA SER A 189 1.06 8.28 1.85
C SER A 189 0.52 7.93 0.46
N LYS A 190 -0.67 8.42 0.09
CA LYS A 190 -1.23 8.23 -1.27
C LYS A 190 -0.38 8.87 -2.36
N LEU A 191 0.16 10.05 -2.09
CA LEU A 191 1.01 10.77 -3.05
C LEU A 191 2.31 10.02 -3.36
N VAL A 192 2.92 9.36 -2.36
CA VAL A 192 4.21 8.67 -2.50
C VAL A 192 4.04 7.20 -2.86
N LEU A 193 3.18 6.47 -2.15
CA LEU A 193 3.02 5.01 -2.26
C LEU A 193 1.79 4.59 -3.06
N GLY A 194 0.91 5.53 -3.44
CA GLY A 194 -0.33 5.23 -4.15
C GLY A 194 -1.46 4.64 -3.29
N GLN A 195 -1.20 4.31 -2.03
CA GLN A 195 -2.15 3.65 -1.12
C GLN A 195 -1.89 4.00 0.35
N THR A 196 -2.85 3.69 1.23
CA THR A 196 -2.75 3.92 2.69
C THR A 196 -2.91 2.67 3.54
N ALA A 197 -3.60 1.63 3.07
CA ALA A 197 -4.03 0.54 3.95
C ALA A 197 -2.87 -0.30 4.51
N THR A 198 -1.79 -0.49 3.74
CA THR A 198 -0.62 -1.26 4.21
C THR A 198 0.32 -0.43 5.09
N THR A 199 0.30 0.90 4.94
CA THR A 199 1.16 1.82 5.69
C THR A 199 0.54 2.23 7.01
N ASP A 200 -0.77 2.54 7.01
CA ASP A 200 -1.49 3.06 8.17
C ASP A 200 -2.31 1.98 8.89
N ALA A 201 -2.13 0.70 8.50
CA ALA A 201 -2.77 -0.48 9.08
C ALA A 201 -4.28 -0.29 9.36
N VAL A 202 -5.00 0.31 8.41
CA VAL A 202 -6.45 0.52 8.53
C VAL A 202 -7.13 -0.85 8.54
N THR A 203 -7.44 -1.32 9.75
CA THR A 203 -8.12 -2.58 10.03
C THR A 203 -9.51 -2.57 9.40
N GLY A 204 -9.66 -3.14 8.21
CA GLY A 204 -10.96 -3.19 7.54
C GLY A 204 -11.07 -4.05 6.28
N GLY A 205 -9.97 -4.46 5.64
CA GLY A 205 -10.05 -5.27 4.41
C GLY A 205 -8.98 -6.35 4.34
N LEU A 206 -9.30 -7.57 4.81
CA LEU A 206 -8.42 -8.74 4.69
C LEU A 206 -8.13 -9.13 3.22
N GLY A 207 -8.85 -8.57 2.25
CA GLY A 207 -8.61 -8.72 0.80
C GLY A 207 -7.84 -7.59 0.12
N SER A 208 -7.61 -6.44 0.76
CA SER A 208 -7.04 -5.26 0.07
C SER A 208 -5.51 -5.20 0.08
N GLY A 209 -4.85 -5.91 1.01
CA GLY A 209 -3.39 -5.84 1.18
C GLY A 209 -2.58 -6.28 -0.05
N LYS A 210 -3.06 -7.29 -0.79
CA LYS A 210 -2.41 -7.76 -2.03
C LYS A 210 -2.52 -6.73 -3.14
N GLU A 211 -3.71 -6.17 -3.36
CA GLU A 211 -3.95 -5.14 -4.37
C GLU A 211 -3.15 -3.86 -4.07
N HIS A 212 -3.07 -3.46 -2.80
CA HIS A 212 -2.27 -2.30 -2.39
C HIS A 212 -0.77 -2.52 -2.60
N ARG A 213 -0.28 -3.75 -2.41
CA ARG A 213 1.10 -4.10 -2.73
C ARG A 213 1.37 -4.07 -4.23
N GLN A 214 0.41 -4.49 -5.08
CA GLN A 214 0.54 -4.38 -6.53
C GLN A 214 0.71 -2.91 -6.97
N VAL A 215 -0.07 -1.98 -6.39
CA VAL A 215 0.07 -0.54 -6.67
C VAL A 215 1.47 -0.02 -6.29
N GLN A 216 1.98 -0.43 -5.12
CA GLN A 216 3.33 -0.07 -4.70
C GLN A 216 4.39 -0.64 -5.66
N GLU A 217 4.24 -1.89 -6.07
CA GLU A 217 5.15 -2.57 -7.00
C GLU A 217 5.12 -1.93 -8.40
N ASP A 218 3.97 -1.42 -8.85
CA ASP A 218 3.87 -0.69 -10.11
C ASP A 218 4.61 0.66 -10.08
N ILE A 219 4.52 1.39 -8.97
CA ILE A 219 5.30 2.62 -8.76
C ILE A 219 6.79 2.31 -8.72
N GLU A 220 7.21 1.32 -7.94
CA GLU A 220 8.61 0.87 -7.86
C GLU A 220 9.15 0.48 -9.24
N ARG A 221 8.37 -0.28 -10.02
CA ARG A 221 8.75 -0.71 -11.37
C ARG A 221 8.84 0.47 -12.33
N ALA A 222 7.96 1.46 -12.21
CA ALA A 222 8.01 2.69 -13.00
C ALA A 222 9.28 3.49 -12.68
N ASP A 223 9.61 3.65 -11.39
CA ASP A 223 10.81 4.36 -10.94
C ASP A 223 12.09 3.62 -11.38
N ALA A 224 12.15 2.29 -11.22
CA ALA A 224 13.28 1.48 -11.65
C ALA A 224 13.51 1.57 -13.18
N ARG A 225 12.43 1.59 -13.97
CA ARG A 225 12.50 1.81 -15.42
C ARG A 225 13.02 3.21 -15.76
N ALA A 226 12.57 4.24 -15.03
CA ALA A 226 13.01 5.61 -15.24
C ALA A 226 14.50 5.80 -14.93
N ILE A 227 14.99 5.30 -13.79
CA ILE A 227 16.41 5.33 -13.43
C ILE A 227 17.24 4.55 -14.45
N SER A 228 16.79 3.35 -14.83
CA SER A 228 17.46 2.55 -15.86
C SER A 228 17.60 3.33 -17.17
N ALA A 229 16.56 4.05 -17.59
CA ALA A 229 16.60 4.87 -18.79
C ALA A 229 17.60 6.04 -18.65
N ILE A 230 17.63 6.70 -17.50
CA ILE A 230 18.56 7.81 -17.20
C ILE A 230 20.01 7.33 -17.22
N LEU A 231 20.33 6.25 -16.51
CA LEU A 231 21.68 5.68 -16.47
C LEU A 231 22.12 5.15 -17.84
N ASN A 232 21.21 4.54 -18.60
CA ASN A 232 21.52 4.13 -19.97
C ASN A 232 21.85 5.31 -20.88
N ARG A 233 21.19 6.46 -20.69
CA ARG A 233 21.39 7.67 -21.48
C ARG A 233 22.69 8.38 -21.10
N ASP A 234 22.92 8.58 -19.80
CA ASP A 234 23.94 9.52 -19.29
C ASP A 234 25.20 8.84 -18.75
N LEU A 235 25.15 7.55 -18.39
CA LEU A 235 26.30 6.82 -17.87
C LEU A 235 26.79 5.77 -18.87
N ILE A 236 25.94 4.82 -19.24
CA ILE A 236 26.34 3.64 -20.02
C ILE A 236 26.75 4.03 -21.46
N ARG A 237 25.96 4.86 -22.14
CA ARG A 237 26.30 5.33 -23.49
C ARG A 237 27.62 6.12 -23.50
N PRO A 238 27.79 7.18 -22.67
CA PRO A 238 29.06 7.89 -22.56
C PRO A 238 30.24 7.00 -22.21
N TRP A 239 30.07 6.07 -21.28
CA TRP A 239 31.14 5.15 -20.90
C TRP A 239 31.61 4.30 -22.08
N VAL A 240 30.67 3.71 -22.84
CA VAL A 240 31.00 2.89 -24.01
C VAL A 240 31.59 3.73 -25.13
N ASP A 241 31.09 4.95 -25.35
CA ASP A 241 31.62 5.87 -26.35
C ASP A 241 33.06 6.29 -26.05
N LEU A 242 33.39 6.51 -24.78
CA LEU A 242 34.74 6.88 -24.34
C LEU A 242 35.74 5.74 -24.46
N GLU A 243 35.32 4.50 -24.17
CA GLU A 243 36.21 3.33 -24.15
C GLU A 243 36.35 2.67 -25.53
N TYR A 244 35.25 2.50 -26.25
CA TYR A 244 35.18 1.70 -27.49
C TYR A 244 34.79 2.52 -28.72
N GLY A 245 34.51 3.81 -28.56
CA GLY A 245 33.95 4.65 -29.62
C GLY A 245 32.48 4.35 -29.92
N PRO A 246 31.86 5.12 -30.83
CA PRO A 246 30.44 5.00 -31.15
C PRO A 246 30.05 3.61 -31.65
N GLN A 247 29.07 2.99 -30.99
CA GLN A 247 28.57 1.66 -31.32
C GLN A 247 27.19 1.74 -32.00
N LYS A 248 26.87 0.77 -32.87
CA LYS A 248 25.50 0.62 -33.40
C LYS A 248 24.52 0.13 -32.34
N VAL A 249 25.00 -0.70 -31.41
CA VAL A 249 24.20 -1.31 -30.34
C VAL A 249 24.95 -1.12 -29.03
N TYR A 250 24.26 -0.51 -28.06
CA TYR A 250 24.82 -0.28 -26.73
C TYR A 250 24.28 -1.31 -25.74
N PRO A 251 25.07 -1.71 -24.72
CA PRO A 251 24.55 -2.48 -23.61
C PRO A 251 23.47 -1.69 -22.87
N ARG A 252 22.45 -2.40 -22.36
CA ARG A 252 21.36 -1.80 -21.59
C ARG A 252 21.38 -2.33 -20.17
N LEU A 253 21.47 -1.42 -19.21
CA LEU A 253 21.21 -1.64 -17.81
C LEU A 253 19.70 -1.75 -17.59
N ILE A 254 19.26 -2.82 -16.94
CA ILE A 254 17.86 -3.04 -16.59
C ILE A 254 17.82 -3.27 -15.08
N MET A 255 17.18 -2.36 -14.37
CA MET A 255 16.82 -2.51 -12.96
C MET A 255 15.39 -3.01 -12.89
N ALA A 256 15.20 -4.19 -12.32
CA ALA A 256 13.90 -4.77 -12.07
C ALA A 256 13.97 -5.63 -10.82
N ARG A 257 12.89 -5.61 -10.04
CA ARG A 257 12.67 -6.63 -9.02
C ARG A 257 12.37 -7.96 -9.74
N PRO A 258 13.06 -9.06 -9.42
CA PRO A 258 12.66 -10.37 -9.93
C PRO A 258 11.25 -10.67 -9.42
N GLU A 259 10.34 -10.96 -10.34
CA GLU A 259 8.98 -11.35 -10.00
C GLU A 259 9.05 -12.64 -9.18
N GLN A 260 8.48 -12.65 -7.98
CA GLN A 260 8.30 -13.89 -7.22
C GLN A 260 7.20 -14.69 -7.93
N GLU A 261 7.60 -15.44 -8.94
CA GLU A 261 6.69 -16.36 -9.61
C GLU A 261 6.29 -17.44 -8.61
N ASP A 262 4.98 -17.69 -8.48
CA ASP A 262 4.48 -18.83 -7.73
C ASP A 262 4.77 -20.11 -8.52
N LEU A 263 5.96 -20.65 -8.30
CA LEU A 263 6.45 -21.87 -8.91
C LEU A 263 5.52 -23.06 -8.65
N ALA A 264 4.79 -23.06 -7.53
CA ALA A 264 3.81 -24.10 -7.21
C ALA A 264 2.59 -24.00 -8.15
N SER A 265 2.00 -22.80 -8.28
CA SER A 265 0.90 -22.57 -9.22
C SER A 265 1.32 -22.83 -10.68
N PHE A 266 2.54 -22.46 -11.07
CA PHE A 266 3.07 -22.76 -12.41
C PHE A 266 3.19 -24.27 -12.64
N SER A 267 3.74 -25.03 -11.67
CA SER A 267 3.88 -26.49 -11.78
C SER A 267 2.52 -27.21 -11.85
N ALA A 268 1.53 -26.76 -11.08
CA ALA A 268 0.18 -27.32 -11.06
C ALA A 268 -0.58 -27.04 -12.38
N ALA A 269 -0.36 -25.89 -13.00
CA ALA A 269 -1.00 -25.52 -14.26
C ALA A 269 -0.39 -26.22 -15.48
N ILE A 270 0.93 -26.45 -15.49
CA ILE A 270 1.63 -27.00 -16.66
C ILE A 270 1.51 -28.52 -16.78
N ALA A 271 1.44 -29.24 -15.66
CA ALA A 271 1.30 -30.70 -15.63
C ALA A 271 0.11 -31.24 -16.44
N PRO A 272 -1.13 -30.75 -16.28
CA PRO A 272 -2.26 -31.22 -17.08
C PRO A 272 -2.14 -30.82 -18.56
N LEU A 273 -1.54 -29.67 -18.89
CA LEU A 273 -1.35 -29.23 -20.27
C LEU A 273 -0.33 -30.11 -21.01
N ILE A 274 0.74 -30.54 -20.34
CA ILE A 274 1.71 -31.50 -20.89
C ILE A 274 1.02 -32.86 -21.12
N ASN A 275 0.17 -33.30 -20.19
CA ASN A 275 -0.59 -34.54 -20.33
C ASN A 275 -1.60 -34.49 -21.51
N VAL A 276 -2.12 -33.32 -21.84
CA VAL A 276 -2.99 -33.07 -23.01
C VAL A 276 -2.18 -32.91 -24.32
N GLY A 277 -0.86 -32.89 -24.25
CA GLY A 277 0.04 -32.92 -25.41
C GLY A 277 0.77 -31.61 -25.71
N LEU A 278 0.73 -30.62 -24.80
CA LEU A 278 1.55 -29.42 -24.93
C LEU A 278 3.04 -29.78 -24.84
N ARG A 279 3.80 -29.50 -25.91
CA ARG A 279 5.25 -29.70 -25.93
C ARG A 279 5.94 -28.40 -25.49
N VAL A 280 6.61 -28.44 -24.34
CA VAL A 280 7.38 -27.33 -23.78
C VAL A 280 8.85 -27.68 -23.83
N LYS A 281 9.72 -26.71 -24.13
CA LYS A 281 11.16 -26.93 -24.08
C LYS A 281 11.61 -27.08 -22.63
N GLU A 282 12.36 -28.13 -22.35
CA GLU A 282 12.89 -28.42 -21.02
C GLU A 282 13.77 -27.28 -20.49
N SER A 283 14.60 -26.68 -21.35
CA SER A 283 15.43 -25.52 -21.02
C SER A 283 14.63 -24.30 -20.53
N GLU A 284 13.39 -24.12 -21.01
CA GLU A 284 12.52 -23.02 -20.59
C GLU A 284 11.90 -23.29 -19.23
N VAL A 285 11.60 -24.55 -18.91
CA VAL A 285 11.11 -24.95 -17.57
C VAL A 285 12.24 -24.83 -16.56
N LEU A 286 13.41 -25.40 -16.84
CA LEU A 286 14.59 -25.31 -15.96
C LEU A 286 15.00 -23.86 -15.68
N ALA A 287 15.06 -23.02 -16.72
CA ALA A 287 15.37 -21.60 -16.57
C ALA A 287 14.37 -20.88 -15.66
N LYS A 288 13.09 -21.26 -15.72
CA LYS A 288 12.03 -20.67 -14.89
C LYS A 288 12.13 -21.08 -13.42
N PHE A 289 12.57 -22.31 -13.14
CA PHE A 289 12.91 -22.77 -11.79
C PHE A 289 14.31 -22.32 -11.33
N GLY A 290 15.07 -21.59 -12.17
CA GLY A 290 16.45 -21.19 -11.88
C GLY A 290 17.43 -22.37 -11.81
N LEU A 291 17.05 -23.52 -12.37
CA LEU A 291 17.88 -24.72 -12.44
C LEU A 291 18.70 -24.70 -13.73
N SER A 292 19.96 -25.13 -13.63
CA SER A 292 20.80 -25.35 -14.81
C SER A 292 20.62 -26.77 -15.33
N GLU A 293 20.85 -26.99 -16.62
CA GLU A 293 20.93 -28.34 -17.17
C GLU A 293 22.08 -29.11 -16.47
N PRO A 294 21.82 -30.31 -15.94
CA PRO A 294 22.87 -31.10 -15.31
C PRO A 294 23.86 -31.60 -16.36
N ASN A 295 25.17 -31.51 -16.06
CA ASN A 295 26.19 -32.14 -16.90
C ASN A 295 26.24 -33.65 -16.61
N GLU A 296 26.90 -34.43 -17.48
CA GLU A 296 27.03 -35.89 -17.32
C GLU A 296 27.66 -36.33 -15.99
N GLU A 297 28.40 -35.43 -15.32
CA GLU A 297 29.04 -35.71 -14.02
C GLU A 297 28.30 -35.15 -12.79
N ASP A 298 27.20 -34.42 -12.99
CA ASP A 298 26.42 -33.84 -11.89
C ASP A 298 25.47 -34.88 -11.28
N ARG A 299 25.44 -34.97 -9.95
CA ARG A 299 24.50 -35.88 -9.24
C ARG A 299 23.08 -35.32 -9.35
N VAL A 300 22.24 -35.95 -10.17
CA VAL A 300 20.83 -35.56 -10.38
C VAL A 300 19.92 -36.18 -9.32
N LEU A 301 18.96 -35.40 -8.82
CA LEU A 301 17.86 -35.85 -7.96
C LEU A 301 16.60 -36.08 -8.81
N GLY A 302 16.21 -37.34 -8.99
CA GLY A 302 14.97 -37.72 -9.66
C GLY A 302 14.72 -39.21 -9.48
N ASN A 303 13.45 -39.64 -9.42
CA ASN A 303 13.13 -41.05 -9.53
C ASN A 303 13.70 -41.52 -10.87
N SER A 304 14.69 -42.41 -10.85
CA SER A 304 14.98 -43.26 -11.99
C SER A 304 13.65 -43.86 -12.40
N VAL A 305 13.15 -43.50 -13.59
CA VAL A 305 12.06 -44.26 -14.22
C VAL A 305 12.54 -45.71 -14.16
N PRO A 306 11.84 -46.63 -13.45
CA PRO A 306 12.23 -48.01 -13.50
C PRO A 306 12.10 -48.41 -14.96
N GLU A 307 13.24 -48.69 -15.59
CA GLU A 307 13.28 -49.27 -16.91
C GLU A 307 12.53 -50.60 -16.80
N LEU A 308 11.29 -50.61 -17.29
CA LEU A 308 10.40 -51.76 -17.20
C LEU A 308 11.11 -52.96 -17.86
N PRO A 309 11.43 -54.03 -17.11
CA PRO A 309 11.90 -55.26 -17.74
C PRO A 309 10.77 -55.82 -18.61
N PRO A 310 11.07 -56.46 -19.76
CA PRO A 310 10.02 -57.06 -20.59
C PRO A 310 9.30 -58.17 -19.80
N GLU A 311 7.98 -58.06 -19.68
CA GLU A 311 7.12 -59.03 -18.98
C GLU A 311 7.19 -60.43 -19.62
N PRO A 312 7.37 -61.49 -18.82
CA PRO A 312 6.89 -62.83 -19.16
C PRO A 312 5.49 -63.07 -18.57
N PRO A 313 4.77 -64.11 -19.05
CA PRO A 313 3.32 -64.18 -18.96
C PRO A 313 2.79 -64.57 -17.58
N ASN A 314 1.60 -64.04 -17.31
CA ASN A 314 0.68 -64.24 -16.20
C ASN A 314 0.57 -65.68 -15.67
N ASP A 315 0.61 -65.86 -14.34
CA ASP A 315 -0.21 -66.87 -13.66
C ASP A 315 -0.54 -66.46 -12.21
N ALA A 316 -1.72 -66.86 -11.76
CA ALA A 316 -2.44 -66.35 -10.60
C ALA A 316 -2.01 -66.96 -9.24
N GLY A 317 -2.17 -66.21 -8.14
CA GLY A 317 -2.09 -66.76 -6.77
C GLY A 317 -2.10 -65.76 -5.61
N SER A 318 -3.31 -65.45 -5.10
CA SER A 318 -3.75 -65.21 -3.71
C SER A 318 -2.91 -64.45 -2.63
N THR A 319 -3.58 -63.44 -2.04
CA THR A 319 -3.66 -62.97 -0.61
C THR A 319 -2.42 -62.48 0.14
N GLU A 320 -2.46 -61.23 0.64
CA GLU A 320 -2.66 -60.93 2.09
C GLU A 320 -2.75 -59.40 2.37
N GLU A 321 -3.54 -59.08 3.41
CA GLU A 321 -3.79 -57.75 3.97
C GLU A 321 -2.56 -57.15 4.67
N ALA A 322 -2.43 -55.82 4.66
CA ALA A 322 -1.82 -55.07 5.75
C ALA A 322 -2.29 -53.61 5.74
N GLY A 323 -3.23 -53.29 6.64
CA GLY A 323 -3.61 -51.92 6.93
C GLY A 323 -2.51 -51.19 7.72
N SER A 324 -2.42 -49.88 7.52
CA SER A 324 -1.80 -48.98 8.50
C SER A 324 -2.48 -47.62 8.40
N GLY A 325 -3.46 -47.42 9.28
CA GLY A 325 -4.08 -46.12 9.47
C GLY A 325 -3.11 -45.11 10.08
N SER A 326 -3.18 -43.87 9.61
CA SER A 326 -2.75 -42.71 10.40
C SER A 326 -3.96 -41.79 10.60
N LYS A 327 -4.44 -41.77 11.85
CA LYS A 327 -5.46 -40.84 12.31
C LYS A 327 -4.85 -39.43 12.33
N ILE A 328 -5.26 -38.56 11.41
CA ILE A 328 -4.98 -37.13 11.52
C ILE A 328 -5.95 -36.56 12.55
N LYS A 329 -5.41 -36.12 13.70
CA LYS A 329 -6.16 -35.32 14.68
C LYS A 329 -6.39 -33.92 14.11
N TYR A 330 -7.63 -33.61 13.73
CA TYR A 330 -8.05 -32.23 13.52
C TYR A 330 -8.25 -31.55 14.89
N GLN A 331 -7.47 -30.50 15.15
CA GLN A 331 -7.83 -29.51 16.17
C GLN A 331 -8.85 -28.57 15.53
N SER A 332 -10.12 -28.74 15.86
CA SER A 332 -11.19 -27.80 15.49
C SER A 332 -11.03 -26.52 16.30
N ALA A 333 -10.36 -25.52 15.73
CA ALA A 333 -10.60 -24.14 16.14
C ALA A 333 -11.88 -23.68 15.42
N PRO A 334 -12.91 -23.20 16.15
CA PRO A 334 -14.12 -22.70 15.51
C PRO A 334 -13.78 -21.48 14.65
N ILE A 335 -14.27 -21.47 13.41
CA ILE A 335 -14.27 -20.29 12.55
C ILE A 335 -15.08 -19.22 13.28
N LYS A 336 -14.52 -18.01 13.40
CA LYS A 336 -15.15 -16.91 14.13
C LYS A 336 -16.30 -16.36 13.29
N TYR A 337 -17.54 -16.65 13.69
CA TYR A 337 -18.73 -15.98 13.15
C TYR A 337 -18.77 -14.51 13.62
N PRO A 338 -19.31 -13.58 12.83
CA PRO A 338 -19.84 -12.34 13.38
C PRO A 338 -21.09 -12.68 14.21
N GLU A 339 -21.10 -12.30 15.48
CA GLU A 339 -22.22 -12.60 16.38
C GLU A 339 -23.52 -11.92 15.91
N PRO A 340 -24.69 -12.59 16.00
CA PRO A 340 -25.98 -11.94 15.89
C PRO A 340 -26.25 -11.12 17.16
N ASN A 341 -26.47 -9.82 16.99
CA ASN A 341 -26.79 -8.83 18.02
C ASN A 341 -27.60 -9.39 19.21
N SER A 342 -26.94 -9.63 20.35
CA SER A 342 -27.62 -9.81 21.63
C SER A 342 -27.40 -8.60 22.54
N GLY A 343 -28.40 -7.73 22.63
CA GLY A 343 -28.81 -7.11 23.89
C GLY A 343 -27.96 -5.98 24.51
N GLY A 344 -27.13 -5.26 23.75
CA GLY A 344 -26.54 -4.00 24.21
C GLY A 344 -27.45 -2.81 23.89
N LYS A 345 -27.85 -2.02 24.90
CA LYS A 345 -28.67 -0.81 24.75
C LYS A 345 -28.21 0.03 23.54
N ALA A 346 -29.14 0.30 22.63
CA ALA A 346 -28.94 1.18 21.48
C ALA A 346 -28.30 2.51 21.92
N ALA A 347 -27.10 2.80 21.43
CA ALA A 347 -26.66 4.16 21.28
C ALA A 347 -27.48 4.76 20.13
N LEU A 348 -28.34 5.72 20.47
CA LEU A 348 -29.28 6.44 19.60
C LEU A 348 -28.63 7.32 18.50
N ASN A 349 -27.45 6.97 17.99
CA ASN A 349 -26.70 7.80 17.04
C ASN A 349 -26.38 7.11 15.70
N ALA A 350 -27.14 6.11 15.28
CA ALA A 350 -27.08 5.57 13.92
C ALA A 350 -28.23 6.07 13.02
N GLN A 351 -28.86 7.19 13.40
CA GLN A 351 -29.91 7.84 12.60
C GLN A 351 -29.50 9.21 12.03
N GLU A 352 -28.24 9.62 12.20
CA GLU A 352 -27.72 10.78 11.49
C GLU A 352 -26.89 10.34 10.29
N ALA A 353 -27.38 10.72 9.12
CA ALA A 353 -26.69 10.58 7.85
C ALA A 353 -25.26 11.15 7.96
N LEU A 354 -24.30 10.42 7.37
CA LEU A 354 -22.95 10.91 7.08
C LEU A 354 -23.05 12.18 6.21
N THR A 355 -23.04 13.34 6.85
CA THR A 355 -22.91 14.65 6.22
C THR A 355 -21.45 14.84 5.79
N GLY A 356 -21.06 14.15 4.71
CA GLY A 356 -19.67 14.18 4.22
C GLY A 356 -19.44 13.75 2.77
N ARG A 357 -20.49 13.51 1.97
CA ARG A 357 -20.38 13.38 0.50
C ARG A 357 -21.36 14.36 -0.13
N THR A 358 -20.87 15.49 -0.64
CA THR A 358 -21.64 16.44 -1.45
C THR A 358 -21.64 16.02 -2.91
N GLY A 359 -22.11 14.80 -3.18
CA GLY A 359 -22.35 14.27 -4.51
C GLY A 359 -23.32 13.11 -4.39
N ASP A 360 -24.31 13.06 -5.27
CA ASP A 360 -25.25 11.94 -5.33
C ASP A 360 -24.45 10.65 -5.45
N ARG A 361 -24.67 9.71 -4.53
CA ARG A 361 -24.11 8.37 -4.68
C ARG A 361 -24.81 7.74 -5.87
N PRO A 362 -24.08 7.09 -6.77
CA PRO A 362 -24.70 6.49 -7.91
C PRO A 362 -25.68 5.40 -7.42
N PRO A 363 -26.89 5.31 -8.00
CA PRO A 363 -27.96 4.44 -7.49
C PRO A 363 -27.56 2.97 -7.34
N GLU A 364 -26.64 2.49 -8.17
CA GLU A 364 -26.07 1.15 -8.13
C GLU A 364 -25.35 0.83 -6.82
N ASP A 365 -24.65 1.80 -6.21
CA ASP A 365 -23.94 1.60 -4.94
C ASP A 365 -24.95 1.39 -3.80
N ILE A 366 -26.07 2.12 -3.82
CA ILE A 366 -27.13 2.04 -2.82
C ILE A 366 -27.88 0.69 -2.94
N LEU A 367 -28.12 0.24 -4.17
CA LEU A 367 -28.77 -1.04 -4.44
C LEU A 367 -27.85 -2.22 -4.07
N ALA A 368 -26.54 -2.10 -4.30
CA ALA A 368 -25.56 -3.10 -3.92
C ALA A 368 -25.44 -3.26 -2.40
N ASP A 369 -25.31 -2.13 -1.67
CA ASP A 369 -25.27 -2.13 -0.20
C ASP A 369 -26.53 -2.79 0.40
N ARG A 370 -27.69 -2.52 -0.21
CA ARG A 370 -28.97 -3.09 0.24
C ARG A 370 -29.06 -4.59 -0.04
N LEU A 371 -28.63 -5.04 -1.22
CA LEU A 371 -28.59 -6.46 -1.57
C LEU A 371 -27.69 -7.25 -0.61
N GLU A 372 -26.52 -6.70 -0.23
CA GLU A 372 -25.61 -7.35 0.71
C GLU A 372 -26.26 -7.56 2.09
N ILE A 373 -26.96 -6.54 2.60
CA ILE A 373 -27.68 -6.62 3.88
C ILE A 373 -28.83 -7.62 3.81
N GLU A 374 -29.62 -7.59 2.74
CA GLU A 374 -30.81 -8.44 2.60
C GLU A 374 -30.45 -9.91 2.31
N ALA A 375 -29.39 -10.19 1.54
CA ALA A 375 -28.95 -11.54 1.20
C ALA A 375 -28.13 -12.24 2.31
N GLY A 376 -27.60 -11.49 3.27
CA GLY A 376 -26.74 -12.00 4.35
C GLY A 376 -27.32 -13.20 5.12
N PRO A 377 -28.59 -13.16 5.60
CA PRO A 377 -29.20 -14.28 6.30
C PRO A 377 -29.33 -15.56 5.46
N ALA A 378 -29.80 -15.44 4.21
CA ALA A 378 -29.97 -16.59 3.31
C ALA A 378 -28.63 -17.24 2.95
N MET A 379 -27.59 -16.42 2.71
CA MET A 379 -26.23 -16.90 2.50
C MET A 379 -25.65 -17.58 3.76
N GLY A 380 -25.97 -17.04 4.94
CA GLY A 380 -25.57 -17.64 6.22
C GLY A 380 -26.14 -19.04 6.42
N ASP A 381 -27.40 -19.26 6.08
CA ASP A 381 -28.05 -20.57 6.19
C ASP A 381 -27.44 -21.61 5.22
N MET A 382 -27.14 -21.21 3.98
CA MET A 382 -26.44 -22.07 3.02
C MET A 382 -25.04 -22.46 3.50
N ILE A 383 -24.28 -21.48 4.02
CA ILE A 383 -22.94 -21.72 4.55
C ILE A 383 -23.01 -22.65 5.76
N GLY A 384 -23.99 -22.47 6.65
CA GLY A 384 -24.20 -23.35 7.80
C GLY A 384 -24.49 -24.80 7.38
N GLN A 385 -25.27 -25.02 6.33
CA GLN A 385 -25.51 -26.37 5.79
C GLN A 385 -24.24 -26.99 5.19
N ILE A 386 -23.43 -26.20 4.49
CA ILE A 386 -22.14 -26.65 3.94
C ILE A 386 -21.15 -27.01 5.07
N GLU A 387 -21.15 -26.25 6.17
CA GLU A 387 -20.35 -26.57 7.36
C GLU A 387 -20.77 -27.89 8.01
N VAL A 388 -22.07 -28.19 8.05
CA VAL A 388 -22.57 -29.49 8.53
C VAL A 388 -22.12 -30.64 7.62
N MET A 389 -22.19 -30.47 6.30
CA MET A 389 -21.67 -31.46 5.34
C MET A 389 -20.16 -31.67 5.51
N LEU A 390 -19.42 -30.59 5.74
CA LEU A 390 -17.98 -30.65 5.97
C LEU A 390 -17.64 -31.38 7.28
N ALA A 391 -18.36 -31.08 8.35
CA ALA A 391 -18.17 -31.72 9.65
C ALA A 391 -18.56 -33.21 9.64
N ALA A 392 -19.51 -33.61 8.79
CA ALA A 392 -19.93 -35.00 8.63
C ALA A 392 -18.96 -35.83 7.76
N SER A 393 -18.19 -35.18 6.88
CA SER A 393 -17.27 -35.86 5.97
C SER A 393 -15.98 -36.33 6.66
N GLY A 394 -15.54 -37.56 6.37
CA GLY A 394 -14.27 -38.10 6.83
C GLY A 394 -13.11 -37.83 5.86
N SER A 395 -13.41 -37.46 4.62
CA SER A 395 -12.43 -37.13 3.59
C SER A 395 -12.94 -36.04 2.63
N LEU A 396 -12.02 -35.41 1.91
CA LEU A 396 -12.33 -34.33 0.97
C LEU A 396 -13.09 -34.83 -0.28
N GLU A 397 -12.90 -36.10 -0.64
CA GLU A 397 -13.67 -36.77 -1.70
C GLU A 397 -15.11 -37.04 -1.25
N GLU A 398 -15.30 -37.49 0.00
CA GLU A 398 -16.62 -37.71 0.59
C GLU A 398 -17.39 -36.39 0.75
N PHE A 399 -16.71 -35.31 1.15
CA PHE A 399 -17.30 -33.97 1.17
C PHE A 399 -17.77 -33.51 -0.22
N ALA A 400 -16.94 -33.71 -1.26
CA ALA A 400 -17.30 -33.31 -2.62
C ALA A 400 -18.52 -34.07 -3.14
N ASP A 401 -18.65 -35.36 -2.78
CA ASP A 401 -19.81 -36.16 -3.16
C ASP A 401 -21.06 -35.78 -2.35
N MET A 402 -20.91 -35.49 -1.05
CA MET A 402 -22.00 -34.94 -0.21
C MET A 402 -22.49 -33.58 -0.73
N LEU A 403 -21.57 -32.70 -1.13
CA LEU A 403 -21.91 -31.39 -1.68
C LEU A 403 -22.65 -31.52 -3.02
N ARG A 404 -22.21 -32.43 -3.90
CA ARG A 404 -22.89 -32.68 -5.18
C ARG A 404 -24.28 -33.30 -5.00
N ALA A 405 -24.44 -34.19 -4.03
CA ALA A 405 -25.72 -34.80 -3.73
C ALA A 405 -26.68 -33.83 -3.03
N GLY A 406 -26.18 -33.01 -2.09
CA GLY A 406 -26.96 -32.06 -1.31
C GLY A 406 -27.20 -30.70 -1.97
N PHE A 407 -26.60 -30.43 -3.14
CA PHE A 407 -26.76 -29.15 -3.85
C PHE A 407 -28.23 -28.82 -4.17
N GLY A 408 -29.07 -29.83 -4.39
CA GLY A 408 -30.50 -29.65 -4.63
C GLY A 408 -31.32 -29.31 -3.38
N ASP A 409 -30.78 -29.58 -2.18
CA ASP A 409 -31.46 -29.35 -0.89
C ASP A 409 -31.02 -28.05 -0.21
N LEU A 410 -30.05 -27.32 -0.80
CA LEU A 410 -29.68 -25.98 -0.35
C LEU A 410 -30.86 -25.03 -0.61
N ASN A 411 -31.35 -24.35 0.42
CA ASN A 411 -32.47 -23.42 0.29
C ASN A 411 -32.05 -22.17 -0.52
N ALA A 412 -32.15 -22.25 -1.83
CA ALA A 412 -31.87 -21.17 -2.77
C ALA A 412 -33.07 -20.29 -3.10
N GLU A 413 -34.26 -20.63 -2.59
CA GLU A 413 -35.50 -19.94 -2.91
C GLU A 413 -35.50 -18.51 -2.34
N ASP A 414 -35.06 -18.35 -1.09
CA ASP A 414 -34.99 -17.05 -0.42
C ASP A 414 -33.95 -16.12 -1.09
N LEU A 415 -32.77 -16.66 -1.43
CA LEU A 415 -31.74 -15.91 -2.14
C LEU A 415 -32.20 -15.54 -3.56
N ALA A 416 -32.86 -16.45 -4.26
CA ALA A 416 -33.42 -16.18 -5.59
C ALA A 416 -34.49 -15.08 -5.55
N GLY A 417 -35.35 -15.07 -4.52
CA GLY A 417 -36.33 -14.01 -4.31
C GLY A 417 -35.70 -12.64 -4.07
N ILE A 418 -34.64 -12.58 -3.25
CA ILE A 418 -33.90 -11.35 -2.97
C ILE A 418 -33.18 -10.85 -4.23
N MET A 419 -32.55 -11.74 -5.00
CA MET A 419 -31.91 -11.39 -6.27
C MET A 419 -32.94 -10.90 -7.30
N ALA A 420 -34.12 -11.50 -7.37
CA ALA A 420 -35.19 -11.05 -8.27
C ALA A 420 -35.66 -9.63 -7.93
N MET A 421 -35.88 -9.33 -6.64
CA MET A 421 -36.24 -7.99 -6.17
C MET A 421 -35.14 -6.97 -6.45
N ALA A 422 -33.87 -7.34 -6.24
CA ALA A 422 -32.74 -6.46 -6.52
C ALA A 422 -32.59 -6.17 -8.02
N MET A 423 -32.78 -7.16 -8.88
CA MET A 423 -32.76 -6.97 -10.34
C MET A 423 -33.91 -6.07 -10.81
N THR A 424 -35.13 -6.26 -10.27
CA THR A 424 -36.27 -5.37 -10.58
C THR A 424 -36.02 -3.94 -10.07
N GLY A 425 -35.44 -3.79 -8.88
CA GLY A 425 -35.06 -2.49 -8.33
C GLY A 425 -34.00 -1.77 -9.17
N ALA A 426 -33.01 -2.52 -9.69
CA ALA A 426 -31.99 -2.00 -10.59
C ALA A 426 -32.56 -1.60 -11.95
N GLU A 427 -33.49 -2.36 -12.50
CA GLU A 427 -34.16 -2.03 -13.77
C GLU A 427 -35.00 -0.74 -13.65
N LEU A 428 -35.79 -0.63 -12.57
CA LEU A 428 -36.59 0.58 -12.30
C LEU A 428 -35.71 1.80 -12.00
N GLY A 429 -34.61 1.61 -11.25
CA GLY A 429 -33.63 2.66 -10.98
C GLY A 429 -32.93 3.15 -12.26
N GLY A 430 -32.60 2.22 -13.17
CA GLY A 430 -32.04 2.55 -14.48
C GLY A 430 -33.02 3.32 -15.38
N ILE A 431 -34.30 2.94 -15.41
CA ILE A 431 -35.34 3.67 -16.17
C ILE A 431 -35.49 5.11 -15.64
N SER A 432 -35.53 5.29 -14.31
CA SER A 432 -35.62 6.62 -13.69
C SER A 432 -34.42 7.50 -14.03
N ALA A 433 -33.20 6.94 -14.01
CA ALA A 433 -31.99 7.69 -14.33
C ALA A 433 -31.96 8.16 -15.79
N VAL A 434 -32.47 7.35 -16.72
CA VAL A 434 -32.58 7.70 -18.15
C VAL A 434 -33.67 8.76 -18.39
N GLU A 435 -34.79 8.71 -17.66
CA GLU A 435 -35.84 9.73 -17.73
C GLU A 435 -35.34 11.10 -17.19
N ASP A 436 -34.54 11.09 -16.12
CA ASP A 436 -33.92 12.30 -15.56
C ASP A 436 -32.87 12.92 -16.51
N GLU A 437 -32.11 12.10 -17.26
CA GLU A 437 -31.18 12.59 -18.30
C GLU A 437 -31.91 13.13 -19.55
N ALA A 438 -33.08 12.59 -19.88
CA ALA A 438 -33.86 13.01 -21.05
C ALA A 438 -34.71 14.28 -20.83
N GLY A 439 -34.96 14.65 -19.56
CA GLY A 439 -35.74 15.82 -19.15
C GLY A 439 -34.93 17.08 -18.81
N GLY A 440 -33.60 17.04 -18.96
CA GLY A 440 -32.66 18.12 -18.60
C GLY A 440 -32.28 19.09 -19.73
#